data_AF-A0A6L5XAW7-F1
#
_entry.id   AF-A0A6L5XAW7-F1
#
_cell.length_a   1.000
_cell.length_b   1.000
_cell.length_c   1.000
_cell.angle_alpha   90.00
_cell.angle_beta   90.00
_cell.angle_gamma   90.00
#
_symmetry.space_group_name_H-M   'P 1'
#
loop_
_entity.id
_entity.type
_entity.pdbx_description
1 polymer ?
#
loop_
_entity_poly.entity_id
_entity_poly.type
_entity_poly.pdbx_seq_one_letter_code
_entity_poly.pdbx_strand_id
1 'polypeptide(L)' 'MSKLEMLYQTLQNMRDLGLEIDNDLLMQTSKLEEKLIKEEVLPSLTADIAPKLATCCKPAK' A
#
# COMPACT_ATOMS: atom_id res chain seq x y z
N MET A 1 8.06 9.79 2.77
CA MET A 1 6.71 9.36 2.40
C MET A 1 6.79 8.40 1.23
N SER A 2 6.08 7.29 1.30
CA SER A 2 5.88 6.44 0.11
C SER A 2 4.88 7.09 -0.85
N LYS A 3 4.83 6.63 -2.11
CA LYS A 3 3.80 7.11 -3.05
C LYS A 3 2.39 6.77 -2.59
N LEU A 4 2.23 5.63 -1.93
CA LEU A 4 0.95 5.20 -1.37
C LEU A 4 0.49 6.13 -0.23
N GLU A 5 1.43 6.58 0.59
CA GLU A 5 1.17 7.54 1.67
C GLU A 5 0.76 8.92 1.12
N MET A 6 1.43 9.37 0.03
CA MET A 6 1.03 10.59 -0.68
C MET A 6 -0.36 10.47 -1.33
N LEU A 7 -0.70 9.30 -1.90
CA LEU A 7 -2.01 9.03 -2.47
C LEU A 7 -3.10 9.17 -1.40
N TYR A 8 -2.94 8.49 -0.26
CA TYR A 8 -3.90 8.58 0.84
C TYR A 8 -4.02 9.98 1.40
N GLN A 9 -2.91 10.72 1.56
CA GLN A 9 -3.01 12.08 2.03
C GLN A 9 -3.70 13.02 1.05
N THR A 10 -3.48 12.82 -0.25
CA THR A 10 -4.16 13.63 -1.26
C THR A 10 -5.68 13.40 -1.19
N LEU A 11 -6.12 12.15 -1.11
CA LEU A 11 -7.54 11.81 -0.98
C LEU A 11 -8.16 12.35 0.31
N GLN A 12 -7.43 12.28 1.42
CA GLN A 12 -7.87 12.82 2.70
C GLN A 12 -8.00 14.35 2.64
N ASN A 13 -7.01 15.04 2.06
CA ASN A 13 -7.08 16.50 1.87
C ASN A 13 -8.26 16.91 1.00
N MET A 14 -8.57 16.16 -0.08
CA MET A 14 -9.75 16.45 -0.91
C MET A 14 -11.05 16.35 -0.10
N ARG A 15 -11.18 15.31 0.73
CA ARG A 15 -12.32 15.14 1.63
C ARG A 15 -12.43 16.28 2.65
N ASP A 16 -11.32 16.68 3.25
CA ASP A 16 -11.27 17.73 4.27
C ASP A 16 -11.59 19.12 3.71
N LEU A 17 -11.29 19.35 2.43
CA LEU A 17 -11.65 20.56 1.69
C LEU A 17 -13.08 20.55 1.13
N GLY A 18 -13.84 19.47 1.33
CA GLY A 18 -15.20 19.33 0.82
C GLY A 18 -15.29 19.12 -0.69
N LEU A 19 -14.21 18.64 -1.32
CA LEU A 19 -14.20 18.33 -2.75
C LEU A 19 -14.83 16.96 -2.99
N GLU A 20 -15.77 16.91 -3.93
CA GLU A 20 -16.29 15.64 -4.41
C GLU A 20 -15.25 14.94 -5.28
N ILE A 21 -15.13 13.63 -5.10
CA ILE A 21 -14.27 12.77 -5.90
C ILE A 21 -15.18 12.03 -6.86
N ASP A 22 -15.03 12.30 -8.16
CA ASP A 22 -15.83 11.64 -9.18
C ASP A 22 -15.43 10.15 -9.33
N ASN A 23 -16.32 9.37 -9.94
CA ASN A 23 -16.13 7.92 -10.09
C ASN A 23 -14.91 7.53 -10.95
N ASP A 24 -14.52 8.36 -11.92
CA ASP A 24 -13.34 8.07 -12.75
C ASP A 24 -12.07 8.23 -11.91
N LEU A 25 -11.98 9.34 -11.16
CA LEU A 25 -10.87 9.57 -10.24
C LEU A 25 -10.79 8.49 -9.13
N LEU A 26 -11.93 8.03 -8.60
CA LEU A 26 -11.97 6.90 -7.66
C LEU A 26 -11.45 5.60 -8.30
N MET A 27 -11.79 5.33 -9.56
CA MET A 27 -11.31 4.14 -10.26
C MET A 27 -9.80 4.23 -10.54
N GLN A 28 -9.32 5.41 -10.97
CA GLN A 28 -7.89 5.64 -11.22
C GLN A 28 -7.06 5.49 -9.94
N THR A 29 -7.55 6.04 -8.83
CA THR A 29 -6.87 5.96 -7.53
C THR A 29 -6.85 4.54 -6.99
N SER A 30 -7.93 3.78 -7.16
CA SER A 30 -7.98 2.34 -6.80
C SER A 30 -6.96 1.51 -7.60
N LYS A 31 -6.85 1.74 -8.92
CA LYS A 31 -5.86 1.05 -9.78
C LYS A 31 -4.43 1.40 -9.38
N LEU A 32 -4.18 2.67 -9.06
CA LEU A 32 -2.88 3.12 -8.61
C LEU A 32 -2.53 2.52 -7.25
N GLU A 33 -3.47 2.50 -6.31
CA GLU A 33 -3.32 1.87 -5.00
C GLU A 33 -2.91 0.40 -5.13
N GLU A 34 -3.66 -0.37 -5.92
CA GLU A 34 -3.37 -1.80 -6.17
C GLU A 34 -1.96 -1.98 -6.74
N LYS A 35 -1.56 -1.15 -7.70
CA LYS A 35 -0.23 -1.19 -8.29
C LYS A 35 0.86 -0.92 -7.24
N LEU A 36 0.70 0.12 -6.43
CA LEU A 36 1.66 0.48 -5.38
C LEU A 36 1.77 -0.61 -4.31
N ILE A 37 0.67 -1.23 -3.93
CA ILE A 37 0.68 -2.35 -2.98
C ILE A 37 1.46 -3.54 -3.56
N LYS A 38 1.18 -3.91 -4.82
CA LYS A 38 1.83 -5.06 -5.46
C LYS A 38 3.32 -4.85 -5.72
N GLU A 39 3.70 -3.65 -6.17
CA GLU A 39 5.07 -3.37 -6.62
C GLU A 39 5.99 -2.88 -5.49
N GLU A 40 5.45 -2.20 -4.48
CA GLU A 40 6.26 -1.58 -3.43
C GLU A 40 6.02 -2.24 -2.06
N VAL A 41 4.76 -2.34 -1.62
CA VAL A 41 4.43 -2.78 -0.24
C VAL A 41 4.65 -4.28 -0.03
N LEU A 42 4.10 -5.15 -0.89
CA LEU A 42 4.21 -6.60 -0.74
C LEU A 42 5.67 -7.09 -0.84
N PRO A 43 6.51 -6.61 -1.77
CA PRO A 43 7.92 -6.99 -1.81
C PRO A 43 8.68 -6.54 -0.55
N SER A 44 8.43 -5.31 -0.08
CA SER A 44 9.07 -4.80 1.14
C SER A 44 8.65 -5.58 2.38
N LEU A 45 7.36 -5.91 2.51
CA LEU A 45 6.87 -6.78 3.58
C LEU A 45 7.54 -8.13 3.49
N THR A 46 7.48 -8.79 2.33
CA THR A 46 8.08 -10.13 2.12
C THR A 46 9.56 -10.15 2.51
N ALA A 47 10.32 -9.12 2.13
CA ALA A 47 11.73 -8.99 2.50
C ALA A 47 11.96 -8.89 4.03
N ASP A 48 11.04 -8.27 4.77
CA ASP A 48 11.12 -8.17 6.24
C ASP A 48 10.66 -9.46 6.96
N ILE A 49 9.56 -10.07 6.53
CA ILE A 49 8.97 -11.25 7.19
C ILE A 49 9.65 -12.56 6.81
N ALA A 50 10.09 -12.75 5.55
CA ALA A 50 10.73 -14.00 5.11
C ALA A 50 11.89 -14.47 6.01
N PRO A 51 12.87 -13.63 6.42
CA PRO A 51 13.95 -14.06 7.32
C PRO A 51 13.45 -14.41 8.73
N LYS A 52 12.39 -13.74 9.21
CA LYS A 52 11.78 -14.02 10.52
C LYS A 52 11.04 -15.36 10.51
N LEU A 53 10.34 -15.66 9.42
CA LEU A 53 9.69 -16.95 9.22
C LEU A 53 10.70 -18.10 9.11
N ALA A 54 11.81 -17.88 8.40
CA ALA A 54 12.88 -18.86 8.26
C ALA A 54 13.58 -19.19 9.60
N THR A 55 13.61 -18.25 10.54
CA THR A 55 14.20 -18.45 11.87
C THR A 55 13.22 -19.07 12.87
N CYS A 56 11.92 -18.82 12.77
CA CYS A 56 10.88 -19.44 13.59
C CYS A 56 10.63 -20.92 13.25
N CYS A 57 10.66 -21.29 11.97
CA CYS A 57 10.40 -22.66 11.52
C CYS A 57 11.70 -23.45 11.28
N LYS A 58 12.57 -23.58 12.29
CA LYS A 58 13.64 -24.58 12.22
C LYS A 58 13.03 -25.97 12.38
N PRO A 59 13.25 -26.94 11.47
CA PRO A 59 12.86 -28.32 11.72
C PRO A 59 13.57 -28.78 12.99
N ALA A 60 12.81 -29.33 13.94
CA ALA A 60 13.38 -30.00 15.10
C ALA A 60 14.29 -31.13 14.58
N LYS A 61 15.56 -31.09 15.00
CA LYS A 61 16.53 -32.17 14.72
C LYS A 61 16.07 -33.48 15.35
#